data_AF-A0A927R9S4-F1
#
_entry.id   AF-A0A927R9S4-F1
#
_cell.length_a   1.000
_cell.length_b   1.000
_cell.length_c   1.000
_cell.angle_alpha   90.00
_cell.angle_beta   90.00
_cell.angle_gamma   90.00
#
_symmetry.space_group_name_H-M   'P 1'
#
loop_
_entity.id
_entity.type
_entity.pdbx_description
1 polymer ?
#
loop_
_entity_poly.entity_id
_entity_poly.type
_entity_poly.pdbx_seq_one_letter_code
_entity_poly.pdbx_strand_id
1 'polypeptide(L)'
;MVPTGPAQAATVDPAAYYVLTSRHSGKAVDVYNLATTDGAPIVQWARNDGNQQQWQFVAVGSGYYQVRSRHSGKVLQIASAADGAELTQQASSSDTRQHFALADSPDGYVRLVNRLSGKALDVWEWSTTDGGRISQFADLGGTNQQWQLVQIGNTGGPPAGSIVVAADGSGQHRTVQSAIDAAPANSASVVTIAIRPGTYRGVVSVPSNKTNLHLLGLGTAPGNVVIVENHSAGTQRPDGSTYGTNGSATATVTGRGFSATNLTISNDFDEVANAGQAGHQAVALYLNSDRSVLTNVRLLGDQDTFLIGATARSYLRNSYVEGTVDFIFGDGIAVLHSTQVHEKRSTGGPVTAARTPASRAYGFLFYRCNLTSSAAAGSSSLGRPWGPDAQVLYRESTLGAHINTAQPWTNMSSNTWQNARFSEYRNNGAGAGVNGNRPQLSDAQAPTYTPQRYLAGSDGWNPVS
;
A
#
# COMPACT_ATOMS: atom_id res chain seq x y z
N MET A 1 -15.34 -31.33 2.73
CA MET A 1 -14.01 -31.05 3.31
C MET A 1 -13.10 -30.73 2.13
N VAL A 2 -12.88 -29.45 1.83
CA VAL A 2 -12.06 -29.03 0.68
C VAL A 2 -10.60 -29.04 1.14
N PRO A 3 -9.67 -29.69 0.42
CA PRO A 3 -8.27 -29.66 0.79
C PRO A 3 -7.74 -28.24 0.60
N THR A 4 -7.22 -27.64 1.66
CA THR A 4 -6.40 -26.43 1.60
C THR A 4 -5.15 -26.76 0.78
N GLY A 5 -5.04 -26.19 -0.43
CA GLY A 5 -3.79 -26.24 -1.19
C GLY A 5 -2.64 -25.67 -0.35
N PRO A 6 -1.40 -26.15 -0.55
CA PRO A 6 -0.26 -25.65 0.21
C PRO A 6 -0.09 -24.15 -0.02
N ALA A 7 0.16 -23.42 1.06
CA ALA A 7 0.45 -21.99 1.04
C ALA A 7 1.67 -21.70 0.15
N GLN A 8 1.60 -20.63 -0.63
CA GLN A 8 2.64 -20.23 -1.57
C GLN A 8 3.69 -19.41 -0.83
N ALA A 9 4.80 -20.07 -0.44
CA ALA A 9 5.89 -19.47 0.31
C ALA A 9 6.20 -18.02 -0.11
N ALA A 10 6.16 -17.09 0.84
CA ALA A 10 6.50 -15.69 0.64
C ALA A 10 7.76 -15.52 -0.24
N THR A 11 7.58 -14.88 -1.40
CA THR A 11 8.68 -14.58 -2.33
C THR A 11 9.49 -13.39 -1.81
N VAL A 12 10.76 -13.64 -1.52
CA VAL A 12 11.76 -12.61 -1.18
C VAL A 12 12.64 -12.29 -2.38
N ASP A 13 13.00 -11.01 -2.54
CA ASP A 13 13.99 -10.57 -3.52
C ASP A 13 15.40 -10.88 -2.98
N PRO A 14 16.15 -11.79 -3.61
CA PRO A 14 17.48 -12.17 -3.13
C PRO A 14 18.50 -11.02 -3.25
N ALA A 15 18.22 -9.95 -4.01
CA ALA A 15 19.06 -8.77 -4.11
C ALA A 15 18.79 -7.73 -3.01
N ALA A 16 17.67 -7.85 -2.28
CA ALA A 16 17.26 -6.88 -1.28
C ALA A 16 17.74 -7.22 0.13
N TYR A 17 17.75 -6.20 1.00
CA TYR A 17 17.88 -6.38 2.45
C TYR A 17 16.50 -6.21 3.10
N TYR A 18 16.34 -6.80 4.28
CA TYR A 18 15.12 -6.79 5.05
C TYR A 18 15.42 -6.55 6.52
N VAL A 19 14.56 -5.81 7.20
CA VAL A 19 14.42 -5.84 8.65
C VAL A 19 13.30 -6.83 8.97
N LEU A 20 13.58 -7.77 9.86
CA LEU A 20 12.60 -8.75 10.35
C LEU A 20 12.00 -8.21 11.63
N THR A 21 10.74 -7.75 11.58
CA THR A 21 10.04 -7.19 12.75
C THR A 21 9.11 -8.23 13.37
N SER A 22 9.27 -8.52 14.66
CA SER A 22 8.41 -9.44 15.40
C SER A 22 6.97 -8.91 15.47
N ARG A 23 5.98 -9.76 15.13
CA ARG A 23 4.55 -9.45 15.29
C ARG A 23 4.18 -9.21 16.75
N HIS A 24 4.83 -9.91 17.68
CA HIS A 24 4.53 -9.85 19.10
C HIS A 24 5.02 -8.57 19.76
N SER A 25 6.28 -8.20 19.54
CA SER A 25 6.93 -7.09 20.27
C SER A 25 7.09 -5.82 19.45
N GLY A 26 6.93 -5.88 18.12
CA GLY A 26 7.25 -4.78 17.20
C GLY A 26 8.75 -4.49 17.05
N LYS A 27 9.63 -5.31 17.66
CA LYS A 27 11.09 -5.14 17.62
C LYS A 27 11.73 -5.88 16.45
N ALA A 28 12.93 -5.45 16.05
CA ALA A 28 13.68 -6.01 14.94
C ALA A 28 14.66 -7.11 15.41
N VAL A 29 14.88 -8.13 14.57
CA VAL A 29 16.00 -9.06 14.71
C VAL A 29 17.32 -8.31 14.55
N ASP A 30 18.22 -8.43 15.53
CA ASP A 30 19.42 -7.62 15.70
C ASP A 30 20.63 -8.50 16.09
N VAL A 31 21.81 -8.19 15.53
CA VAL A 31 23.08 -8.77 15.99
C VAL A 31 23.55 -8.05 17.25
N TYR A 32 23.54 -8.76 18.38
CA TYR A 32 23.83 -8.16 19.68
C TYR A 32 25.18 -7.44 19.71
N ASN A 33 25.15 -6.21 20.24
CA ASN A 33 26.33 -5.36 20.45
C ASN A 33 27.17 -5.10 19.18
N LEU A 34 26.52 -5.07 18.00
CA LEU A 34 27.19 -4.84 16.71
C LEU A 34 28.33 -5.84 16.43
N ALA A 35 28.29 -7.02 17.04
CA ALA A 35 29.36 -7.99 16.94
C ALA A 35 29.52 -8.49 15.50
N THR A 36 30.75 -8.83 15.11
CA THR A 36 31.07 -9.38 13.78
C THR A 36 31.71 -10.76 13.85
N THR A 37 31.90 -11.33 15.04
CA THR A 37 32.50 -12.65 15.26
C THR A 37 31.49 -13.79 15.12
N ASP A 38 31.98 -14.99 14.82
CA ASP A 38 31.18 -16.22 14.92
C ASP A 38 30.68 -16.42 16.35
N GLY A 39 29.49 -16.99 16.50
CA GLY A 39 28.85 -17.24 17.80
C GLY A 39 28.20 -16.01 18.43
N ALA A 40 28.26 -14.83 17.81
CA ALA A 40 27.59 -13.66 18.31
C ALA A 40 26.06 -13.89 18.40
N PRO A 41 25.43 -13.58 19.56
CA PRO A 41 24.00 -13.80 19.76
C PRO A 41 23.12 -12.95 18.85
N ILE A 42 21.99 -13.52 18.46
CA ILE A 42 20.91 -12.80 17.79
C ILE A 42 19.79 -12.54 18.78
N VAL A 43 19.41 -11.28 18.88
CA VAL A 43 18.41 -10.78 19.82
C VAL A 43 17.33 -10.00 19.07
N GLN A 44 16.31 -9.56 19.79
CA GLN A 44 15.45 -8.47 19.34
C GLN A 44 15.92 -7.14 19.95
N TRP A 45 15.74 -6.06 19.21
CA TRP A 45 15.99 -4.71 19.69
C TRP A 45 15.01 -3.72 19.07
N ALA A 46 14.82 -2.57 19.71
CA ALA A 46 14.14 -1.43 19.12
C ALA A 46 14.69 -1.16 17.71
N ARG A 47 13.78 -1.09 16.74
CA ARG A 47 14.14 -0.94 15.33
C ARG A 47 14.81 0.41 15.11
N ASN A 48 16.02 0.39 14.54
CA ASN A 48 16.81 1.57 14.19
C ASN A 48 17.32 1.53 12.73
N ASP A 49 16.96 0.50 11.97
CA ASP A 49 17.38 0.28 10.59
C ASP A 49 18.92 0.27 10.37
N GLY A 50 19.70 0.08 11.43
CA GLY A 50 21.15 -0.09 11.35
C GLY A 50 21.54 -1.39 10.65
N ASN A 51 22.76 -1.46 10.12
CA ASN A 51 23.24 -2.62 9.34
C ASN A 51 23.10 -3.95 10.09
N GLN A 52 23.21 -3.94 11.42
CA GLN A 52 23.08 -5.11 12.28
C GLN A 52 21.65 -5.67 12.35
N GLN A 53 20.65 -4.90 11.91
CA GLN A 53 19.24 -5.30 11.83
C GLN A 53 18.81 -5.68 10.40
N GLN A 54 19.74 -5.66 9.44
CA GLN A 54 19.44 -5.86 8.04
C GLN A 54 19.94 -7.21 7.54
N TRP A 55 19.05 -7.92 6.85
CA TRP A 55 19.21 -9.32 6.50
C TRP A 55 18.88 -9.57 5.03
N GLN A 56 19.71 -10.33 4.34
CA GLN A 56 19.52 -10.74 2.95
C GLN A 56 19.21 -12.24 2.89
N PHE A 57 18.21 -12.63 2.09
CA PHE A 57 17.86 -14.02 1.88
C PHE A 57 18.62 -14.59 0.68
N VAL A 58 19.63 -15.42 0.93
CA VAL A 58 20.45 -16.07 -0.10
C VAL A 58 19.93 -17.47 -0.35
N ALA A 59 19.39 -17.72 -1.55
CA ALA A 59 18.82 -19.02 -1.89
C ALA A 59 19.88 -20.13 -1.89
N VAL A 60 19.57 -21.26 -1.25
CA VAL A 60 20.40 -22.48 -1.23
C VAL A 60 19.70 -23.67 -1.91
N GLY A 61 18.61 -23.40 -2.65
CA GLY A 61 17.82 -24.38 -3.40
C GLY A 61 16.73 -25.06 -2.57
N SER A 62 15.81 -25.74 -3.26
CA SER A 62 14.69 -26.50 -2.66
C SER A 62 13.81 -25.70 -1.68
N GLY A 63 13.63 -24.38 -1.92
CA GLY A 63 12.81 -23.51 -1.07
C GLY A 63 13.47 -23.03 0.21
N TYR A 64 14.78 -23.22 0.37
CA TYR A 64 15.53 -22.78 1.55
C TYR A 64 16.46 -21.59 1.26
N TYR A 65 16.71 -20.81 2.31
CA TYR A 65 17.59 -19.65 2.30
C TYR A 65 18.59 -19.71 3.45
N GLN A 66 19.78 -19.18 3.22
CA GLN A 66 20.60 -18.61 4.28
C GLN A 66 20.16 -17.16 4.52
N VAL A 67 20.07 -16.75 5.78
CA VAL A 67 19.73 -15.37 6.15
C VAL A 67 21.01 -14.66 6.54
N ARG A 68 21.53 -13.82 5.64
CA ARG A 68 22.85 -13.18 5.72
C ARG A 68 22.75 -11.79 6.32
N SER A 69 23.53 -11.51 7.36
CA SER A 69 23.66 -10.18 7.96
C SER A 69 24.34 -9.21 7.00
N ARG A 70 23.77 -8.01 6.83
CA ARG A 70 24.43 -6.89 6.13
C ARG A 70 25.68 -6.41 6.86
N HIS A 71 25.66 -6.47 8.19
CA HIS A 71 26.73 -5.94 9.05
C HIS A 71 28.02 -6.74 8.97
N SER A 72 27.91 -8.07 9.03
CA SER A 72 29.08 -8.96 9.13
C SER A 72 29.30 -9.86 7.91
N GLY A 73 28.31 -9.97 7.01
CA GLY A 73 28.30 -10.95 5.92
C GLY A 73 28.10 -12.41 6.36
N LYS A 74 27.96 -12.68 7.66
CA LYS A 74 27.70 -14.01 8.24
C LYS A 74 26.22 -14.37 8.17
N VAL A 75 25.89 -15.63 8.42
CA VAL A 75 24.52 -16.16 8.31
C VAL A 75 23.97 -16.63 9.65
N LEU A 76 22.66 -16.58 9.81
CA LEU A 76 21.96 -17.10 10.98
C LEU A 76 22.16 -18.63 11.10
N GLN A 77 22.40 -19.11 12.32
CA GLN A 77 22.54 -20.53 12.64
C GLN A 77 21.96 -20.86 14.01
N ILE A 78 21.14 -21.91 14.08
CA ILE A 78 20.69 -22.48 15.37
C ILE A 78 21.79 -23.33 16.01
N ALA A 79 21.92 -23.29 17.34
CA ALA A 79 22.97 -24.02 18.05
C ALA A 79 22.80 -25.56 17.96
N SER A 80 21.58 -26.06 18.12
CA SER A 80 21.22 -27.48 18.08
C SER A 80 19.77 -27.66 17.61
N ALA A 81 19.23 -28.88 17.54
CA ALA A 81 17.81 -29.13 17.22
C ALA A 81 16.86 -29.02 18.43
N ALA A 82 17.37 -28.71 19.62
CA ALA A 82 16.58 -28.62 20.84
C ALA A 82 15.66 -27.40 20.84
N ASP A 83 14.55 -27.49 21.59
CA ASP A 83 13.73 -26.34 21.91
C ASP A 83 14.54 -25.34 22.75
N GLY A 84 14.43 -24.06 22.44
CA GLY A 84 15.23 -23.02 23.07
C GLY A 84 16.69 -23.01 22.68
N ALA A 85 17.09 -23.72 21.62
CA ALA A 85 18.41 -23.55 21.04
C ALA A 85 18.57 -22.11 20.55
N GLU A 86 19.71 -21.51 20.91
CA GLU A 86 20.05 -20.14 20.55
C GLU A 86 20.28 -19.96 19.06
N LEU A 87 19.90 -18.78 18.58
CA LEU A 87 20.26 -18.29 17.25
C LEU A 87 21.52 -17.43 17.36
N THR A 88 22.55 -17.78 16.58
CA THR A 88 23.80 -17.03 16.48
C THR A 88 24.09 -16.69 15.02
N GLN A 89 25.03 -15.77 14.77
CA GLN A 89 25.65 -15.66 13.44
C GLN A 89 26.90 -16.53 13.33
N GLN A 90 27.12 -17.11 12.15
CA GLN A 90 28.26 -17.99 11.83
C GLN A 90 28.73 -17.76 10.39
N ALA A 91 29.98 -18.09 10.09
CA ALA A 91 30.46 -18.19 8.72
C ALA A 91 29.57 -19.13 7.88
N SER A 92 29.32 -18.74 6.63
CA SER A 92 28.46 -19.53 5.71
C SER A 92 29.11 -20.89 5.40
N SER A 93 28.30 -21.94 5.47
CA SER A 93 28.67 -23.32 5.15
C SER A 93 27.47 -24.06 4.55
N SER A 94 27.60 -25.35 4.25
CA SER A 94 26.49 -26.20 3.80
C SER A 94 25.64 -26.76 4.96
N ASP A 95 25.92 -26.38 6.21
CA ASP A 95 25.23 -26.89 7.39
C ASP A 95 23.74 -26.52 7.36
N THR A 96 22.88 -27.54 7.43
CA THR A 96 21.42 -27.38 7.44
C THR A 96 20.87 -26.56 8.61
N ARG A 97 21.64 -26.37 9.69
CA ARG A 97 21.31 -25.43 10.77
C ARG A 97 21.28 -23.97 10.31
N GLN A 98 21.89 -23.66 9.17
CA GLN A 98 21.92 -22.31 8.56
C GLN A 98 20.80 -22.09 7.54
N HIS A 99 19.95 -23.10 7.28
CA HIS A 99 18.96 -23.07 6.21
C HIS A 99 17.55 -22.88 6.77
N PHE A 100 16.82 -21.90 6.26
CA PHE A 100 15.47 -21.56 6.69
C PHE A 100 14.51 -21.51 5.50
N ALA A 101 13.34 -22.11 5.65
CA ALA A 101 12.21 -21.94 4.75
C ALA A 101 11.32 -20.80 5.28
N LEU A 102 10.65 -20.10 4.36
CA LEU A 102 9.64 -19.10 4.70
C LEU A 102 8.25 -19.75 4.61
N ALA A 103 7.57 -19.85 5.75
CA ALA A 103 6.21 -20.36 5.83
C ALA A 103 5.23 -19.20 6.08
N ASP A 104 4.14 -19.14 5.31
CA ASP A 104 3.20 -18.02 5.40
C ASP A 104 2.41 -18.01 6.71
N SER A 105 2.08 -16.80 7.16
CA SER A 105 1.11 -16.51 8.22
C SER A 105 0.08 -15.48 7.72
N PRO A 106 -1.10 -15.39 8.34
CA PRO A 106 -2.07 -14.34 8.03
C PRO A 106 -1.48 -12.93 8.12
N ASP A 107 -2.12 -11.98 7.43
CA ASP A 107 -1.82 -10.54 7.50
C ASP A 107 -0.42 -10.13 7.00
N GLY A 108 0.17 -10.94 6.10
CA GLY A 108 1.47 -10.63 5.47
C GLY A 108 2.69 -10.93 6.35
N TYR A 109 2.51 -11.71 7.43
CA TYR A 109 3.60 -12.20 8.26
C TYR A 109 4.13 -13.55 7.77
N VAL A 110 5.35 -13.90 8.16
CA VAL A 110 6.00 -15.17 7.84
C VAL A 110 6.60 -15.82 9.09
N ARG A 111 6.81 -17.13 9.04
CA ARG A 111 7.60 -17.89 10.01
C ARG A 111 8.86 -18.39 9.31
N LEU A 112 10.01 -18.30 9.98
CA LEU A 112 11.28 -18.83 9.48
C LEU A 112 11.46 -20.24 10.07
N VAL A 113 11.30 -21.26 9.25
CA VAL A 113 11.34 -22.67 9.68
C VAL A 113 12.69 -23.28 9.34
N ASN A 114 13.43 -23.73 10.35
CA ASN A 114 14.76 -24.29 10.14
C ASN A 114 14.72 -25.67 9.46
N ARG A 115 15.64 -25.90 8.53
CA ARG A 115 15.73 -27.14 7.74
C ARG A 115 16.12 -28.37 8.54
N LEU A 116 17.02 -28.24 9.52
CA LEU A 116 17.45 -29.37 10.34
C LEU A 116 16.35 -29.82 11.30
N SER A 117 15.76 -28.85 12.02
CA SER A 117 14.88 -29.15 13.17
C SER A 117 13.38 -29.15 12.82
N GLY A 118 12.98 -28.51 11.72
CA GLY A 118 11.57 -28.29 11.39
C GLY A 118 10.86 -27.28 12.30
N LYS A 119 11.63 -26.51 13.10
CA LYS A 119 11.13 -25.59 14.12
C LYS A 119 11.17 -24.14 13.65
N ALA A 120 10.28 -23.31 14.18
CA ALA A 120 10.19 -21.90 13.84
C ALA A 120 11.16 -21.07 14.69
N LEU A 121 11.71 -20.00 14.11
CA LEU A 121 12.34 -18.94 14.89
C LEU A 121 11.32 -18.29 15.83
N ASP A 122 11.75 -18.03 17.05
CA ASP A 122 10.91 -17.72 18.20
C ASP A 122 11.56 -16.60 19.02
N VAL A 123 10.80 -15.55 19.34
CA VAL A 123 11.18 -14.61 20.42
C VAL A 123 11.04 -15.34 21.74
N TRP A 124 12.19 -15.74 22.30
CA TRP A 124 12.26 -16.66 23.43
C TRP A 124 11.45 -16.13 24.62
N GLU A 125 10.66 -17.03 25.22
CA GLU A 125 9.79 -16.73 26.37
C GLU A 125 8.87 -15.51 26.15
N TRP A 126 8.52 -15.23 24.89
CA TRP A 126 7.62 -14.12 24.53
C TRP A 126 8.10 -12.75 25.01
N SER A 127 9.43 -12.58 25.16
CA SER A 127 10.03 -11.34 25.63
C SER A 127 9.56 -10.14 24.79
N THR A 128 9.35 -9.00 25.44
CA THR A 128 9.11 -7.71 24.79
C THR A 128 10.23 -6.71 25.07
N THR A 129 11.33 -7.13 25.69
CA THR A 129 12.46 -6.25 26.06
C THR A 129 13.53 -6.22 24.96
N ASP A 130 14.27 -5.10 24.88
CA ASP A 130 15.51 -5.05 24.12
C ASP A 130 16.51 -6.07 24.68
N GLY A 131 17.25 -6.72 23.78
CA GLY A 131 18.14 -7.83 24.14
C GLY A 131 17.42 -9.16 24.38
N GLY A 132 16.08 -9.21 24.22
CA GLY A 132 15.33 -10.46 24.25
C GLY A 132 15.87 -11.45 23.22
N ARG A 133 16.19 -12.66 23.66
CA ARG A 133 16.88 -13.66 22.83
C ARG A 133 16.00 -14.17 21.69
N ILE A 134 16.58 -14.38 20.51
CA ILE A 134 15.94 -15.17 19.46
C ILE A 134 16.41 -16.62 19.55
N SER A 135 15.47 -17.55 19.50
CA SER A 135 15.70 -18.99 19.59
C SER A 135 14.88 -19.73 18.54
N GLN A 136 14.80 -21.04 18.65
CA GLN A 136 13.78 -21.83 17.97
C GLN A 136 12.87 -22.54 18.97
N PHE A 137 11.64 -22.83 18.54
CA PHE A 137 10.71 -23.69 19.26
C PHE A 137 9.81 -24.43 18.26
N ALA A 138 9.07 -25.44 18.73
CA ALA A 138 8.01 -26.08 17.92
C ALA A 138 7.16 -25.02 17.20
N ASP A 139 6.90 -25.21 15.90
CA ASP A 139 6.07 -24.27 15.12
C ASP A 139 4.61 -24.38 15.57
N LEU A 140 4.22 -23.47 16.45
CA LEU A 140 2.86 -23.38 17.02
C LEU A 140 2.07 -22.23 16.40
N GLY A 141 2.66 -21.47 15.48
CA GLY A 141 2.03 -20.32 14.86
C GLY A 141 1.81 -19.13 15.80
N GLY A 142 2.48 -19.09 16.96
CA GLY A 142 2.37 -17.98 17.92
C GLY A 142 2.84 -16.65 17.34
N THR A 143 2.33 -15.51 17.82
CA THR A 143 2.75 -14.19 17.32
C THR A 143 4.23 -13.90 17.58
N ASN A 144 4.83 -14.53 18.59
CA ASN A 144 6.26 -14.49 18.87
C ASN A 144 7.12 -15.27 17.85
N GLN A 145 6.50 -16.05 16.96
CA GLN A 145 7.13 -16.80 15.87
C GLN A 145 6.92 -16.15 14.49
N GLN A 146 6.16 -15.05 14.45
CA GLN A 146 5.75 -14.38 13.22
C GLN A 146 6.53 -13.09 13.00
N TRP A 147 7.01 -12.92 11.77
CA TRP A 147 7.89 -11.83 11.37
C TRP A 147 7.31 -11.08 10.18
N GLN A 148 7.30 -9.76 10.26
CA GLN A 148 7.11 -8.92 9.08
C GLN A 148 8.46 -8.73 8.41
N LEU A 149 8.54 -9.06 7.12
CA LEU A 149 9.72 -8.76 6.30
C LEU A 149 9.56 -7.33 5.74
N VAL A 150 10.22 -6.36 6.37
CA VAL A 150 10.23 -4.99 5.88
C VAL A 150 11.47 -4.81 5.01
N GLN A 151 11.29 -4.72 3.70
CA GLN A 151 12.39 -4.50 2.77
C GLN A 151 13.09 -3.17 3.10
N ILE A 152 14.37 -3.23 3.47
CA ILE A 152 15.26 -2.08 3.68
C ILE A 152 16.25 -2.07 2.54
N GLY A 153 16.49 -0.92 1.94
CA GLY A 153 17.38 -0.86 0.78
C GLY A 153 16.67 -0.67 -0.55
N ASN A 154 15.55 0.06 -0.56
CA ASN A 154 15.40 1.07 -1.62
C ASN A 154 16.41 2.24 -1.47
N THR A 155 17.40 2.14 -0.56
CA THR A 155 18.71 2.81 -0.69
C THR A 155 19.68 2.05 -1.60
N GLY A 156 19.27 0.96 -2.25
CA GLY A 156 19.94 0.50 -3.45
C GLY A 156 19.98 1.68 -4.41
N GLY A 157 21.11 1.85 -5.11
CA GLY A 157 21.09 2.75 -6.25
C GLY A 157 19.84 2.48 -7.11
N PRO A 158 19.31 3.49 -7.79
CA PRO A 158 18.20 3.32 -8.71
C PRO A 158 18.32 2.00 -9.51
N PRO A 159 17.25 1.20 -9.68
CA PRO A 159 17.32 -0.04 -10.43
C PRO A 159 18.06 0.15 -11.75
N ALA A 160 18.90 -0.81 -12.15
CA ALA A 160 19.69 -0.69 -13.37
C ALA A 160 18.77 -0.36 -14.57
N GLY A 161 19.14 0.68 -15.33
CA GLY A 161 18.34 1.16 -16.46
C GLY A 161 17.18 2.11 -16.11
N SER A 162 17.03 2.50 -14.84
CA SER A 162 16.04 3.53 -14.45
C SER A 162 16.50 4.96 -14.78
N ILE A 163 15.51 5.83 -15.00
CA ILE A 163 15.70 7.28 -15.08
C ILE A 163 15.69 7.84 -13.66
N VAL A 164 16.73 8.58 -13.27
CA VAL A 164 16.94 8.95 -11.86
C VAL A 164 16.56 10.40 -11.61
N VAL A 165 15.67 10.64 -10.66
CA VAL A 165 15.27 11.96 -10.20
C VAL A 165 15.83 12.24 -8.80
N ALA A 166 16.52 13.36 -8.62
CA ALA A 166 16.99 13.83 -7.31
C ALA A 166 16.97 15.36 -7.25
N ALA A 167 16.28 15.94 -6.27
CA ALA A 167 16.11 17.38 -6.15
C ALA A 167 17.44 18.14 -5.98
N ASP A 168 18.42 17.51 -5.33
CA ASP A 168 19.78 18.02 -5.10
C ASP A 168 20.68 18.01 -6.36
N GLY A 169 20.21 17.46 -7.48
CA GLY A 169 20.97 17.34 -8.71
C GLY A 169 21.89 16.13 -8.80
N SER A 170 21.83 15.20 -7.84
CA SER A 170 22.60 13.95 -7.87
C SER A 170 22.03 12.89 -8.83
N GLY A 171 20.89 13.18 -9.46
CA GLY A 171 20.22 12.34 -10.47
C GLY A 171 20.34 12.93 -11.88
N GLN A 172 19.83 12.22 -12.87
CA GLN A 172 19.76 12.69 -14.26
C GLN A 172 18.79 13.87 -14.41
N HIS A 173 17.76 13.91 -13.57
CA HIS A 173 16.72 14.93 -13.55
C HIS A 173 16.54 15.50 -12.14
N ARG A 174 16.17 16.78 -12.05
CA ARG A 174 15.82 17.43 -10.77
C ARG A 174 14.32 17.38 -10.46
N THR A 175 13.49 17.23 -11.48
CA THR A 175 12.03 17.20 -11.35
C THR A 175 11.46 15.91 -11.94
N VAL A 176 10.34 15.44 -11.37
CA VAL A 176 9.64 14.24 -11.85
C VAL A 176 9.12 14.45 -13.27
N GLN A 177 8.56 15.62 -13.58
CA GLN A 177 8.06 15.92 -14.93
C GLN A 177 9.15 15.80 -16.00
N SER A 178 10.35 16.37 -15.77
CA SER A 178 11.42 16.31 -16.77
C SER A 178 11.89 14.88 -17.06
N ALA A 179 11.83 13.97 -16.07
CA ALA A 179 12.13 12.56 -16.28
C ALA A 179 11.02 11.85 -17.07
N ILE A 180 9.76 12.19 -16.84
CA ILE A 180 8.62 11.68 -17.63
C ILE A 180 8.75 12.15 -19.08
N ASP A 181 9.11 13.42 -19.31
CA ASP A 181 9.31 13.99 -20.64
C ASP A 181 10.43 13.25 -21.40
N ALA A 182 11.51 12.87 -20.69
CA ALA A 182 12.63 12.11 -21.25
C ALA A 182 12.35 10.62 -21.49
N ALA A 183 11.38 10.01 -20.79
CA ALA A 183 11.03 8.61 -20.97
C ALA A 183 10.59 8.31 -22.43
N PRO A 184 10.90 7.13 -23.00
CA PRO A 184 10.49 6.80 -24.35
C PRO A 184 8.96 6.76 -24.50
N ALA A 185 8.46 7.21 -25.64
CA ALA A 185 7.05 7.11 -25.97
C ALA A 185 6.69 5.68 -26.38
N ASN A 186 5.47 5.25 -26.04
CA ASN A 186 4.83 3.99 -26.41
C ASN A 186 5.67 2.75 -26.06
N SER A 187 6.41 2.79 -24.94
CA SER A 187 7.24 1.68 -24.51
C SER A 187 6.41 0.41 -24.29
N ALA A 188 6.84 -0.69 -24.92
CA ALA A 188 6.26 -2.02 -24.68
C ALA A 188 6.67 -2.59 -23.32
N SER A 189 7.84 -2.19 -22.81
CA SER A 189 8.39 -2.61 -21.52
C SER A 189 8.18 -1.54 -20.45
N VAL A 190 8.29 -1.93 -19.18
CA VAL A 190 8.23 -0.99 -18.06
C VAL A 190 9.41 -0.01 -18.13
N VAL A 191 9.12 1.28 -18.01
CA VAL A 191 10.14 2.34 -17.85
C VAL A 191 10.09 2.84 -16.42
N THR A 192 11.14 2.57 -15.65
CA THR A 192 11.22 2.98 -14.24
C THR A 192 11.82 4.37 -14.11
N ILE A 193 11.10 5.28 -13.46
CA ILE A 193 11.61 6.54 -12.96
C ILE A 193 11.80 6.40 -11.45
N ALA A 194 13.05 6.33 -11.03
CA ALA A 194 13.44 6.18 -9.64
C ALA A 194 13.67 7.56 -9.00
N ILE A 195 12.91 7.87 -7.97
CA ILE A 195 12.82 9.20 -7.35
C ILE A 195 13.45 9.11 -5.96
N ARG A 196 14.55 9.85 -5.73
CA ARG A 196 15.20 9.92 -4.42
C ARG A 196 14.32 10.66 -3.39
N PRO A 197 14.56 10.46 -2.08
CA PRO A 197 13.90 11.22 -1.04
C PRO A 197 13.96 12.74 -1.27
N GLY A 198 12.84 13.41 -1.08
CA GLY A 198 12.67 14.84 -1.30
C GLY A 198 11.21 15.23 -1.54
N THR A 199 10.96 16.54 -1.47
CA THR A 199 9.69 17.14 -1.85
C THR A 199 9.84 17.78 -3.23
N TYR A 200 9.01 17.35 -4.17
CA TYR A 200 8.99 17.75 -5.56
C TYR A 200 7.72 18.55 -5.81
N ARG A 201 7.80 19.88 -5.65
CA ARG A 201 6.69 20.76 -5.97
C ARG A 201 6.58 20.96 -7.48
N GLY A 202 5.40 20.73 -8.01
CA GLY A 202 5.07 20.93 -9.42
C GLY A 202 4.08 19.90 -9.94
N VAL A 203 3.31 20.33 -10.94
CA VAL A 203 2.35 19.46 -11.63
C VAL A 203 3.09 18.36 -12.41
N VAL A 204 2.58 17.13 -12.28
CA VAL A 204 3.05 15.94 -13.00
C VAL A 204 1.99 15.46 -13.99
N SER A 205 2.37 15.23 -15.23
CA SER A 205 1.53 14.70 -16.30
C SER A 205 2.20 13.50 -16.95
N VAL A 206 1.51 12.35 -16.93
CA VAL A 206 1.88 11.13 -17.67
C VAL A 206 0.91 11.00 -18.85
N PRO A 207 1.25 11.56 -20.03
CA PRO A 207 0.36 11.55 -21.20
C PRO A 207 0.14 10.14 -21.77
N SER A 208 -0.86 9.99 -22.63
CA SER A 208 -1.30 8.71 -23.19
C SER A 208 -0.22 7.96 -23.96
N ASN A 209 0.73 8.68 -24.55
CA ASN A 209 1.89 8.13 -25.24
C ASN A 209 3.03 7.69 -24.29
N LYS A 210 2.92 7.86 -22.97
CA LYS A 210 3.91 7.40 -21.99
C LYS A 210 3.39 6.13 -21.31
N THR A 211 3.39 5.03 -22.06
CA THR A 211 2.85 3.74 -21.60
C THR A 211 3.84 2.99 -20.71
N ASN A 212 3.32 2.17 -19.78
CA ASN A 212 4.10 1.31 -18.88
C ASN A 212 5.13 2.07 -18.02
N LEU A 213 4.84 3.32 -17.65
CA LEU A 213 5.71 4.12 -16.82
C LEU A 213 5.53 3.74 -15.34
N HIS A 214 6.64 3.51 -14.63
CA HIS A 214 6.67 3.18 -13.20
C HIS A 214 7.37 4.28 -12.41
N LEU A 215 6.65 4.96 -11.52
CA LEU A 215 7.26 5.88 -10.55
C LEU A 215 7.63 5.13 -9.27
N LEU A 216 8.92 5.09 -8.95
CA LEU A 216 9.45 4.36 -7.80
C LEU A 216 10.10 5.34 -6.81
N GLY A 217 9.54 5.49 -5.61
CA GLY A 217 10.20 6.22 -4.54
C GLY A 217 11.28 5.38 -3.84
N LEU A 218 12.48 5.94 -3.71
CA LEU A 218 13.67 5.29 -3.12
C LEU A 218 13.79 5.49 -1.59
N GLY A 219 12.76 6.03 -0.93
CA GLY A 219 12.73 6.18 0.53
C GLY A 219 12.51 4.88 1.30
N THR A 220 12.68 4.91 2.61
CA THR A 220 12.27 3.80 3.51
C THR A 220 10.77 3.78 3.77
N ALA A 221 10.09 4.89 3.51
CA ALA A 221 8.64 5.06 3.63
C ALA A 221 8.11 5.95 2.49
N PRO A 222 6.82 5.82 2.12
CA PRO A 222 6.23 6.61 1.04
C PRO A 222 6.19 8.12 1.33
N GLY A 223 6.30 8.52 2.61
CA GLY A 223 6.41 9.92 3.01
C GLY A 223 7.78 10.56 2.73
N ASN A 224 8.81 9.79 2.36
CA ASN A 224 10.12 10.37 2.05
C ASN A 224 10.21 10.96 0.64
N VAL A 225 9.31 10.55 -0.27
CA VAL A 225 9.23 11.06 -1.64
C VAL A 225 7.85 11.66 -1.82
N VAL A 226 7.77 12.99 -1.93
CA VAL A 226 6.49 13.71 -2.00
C VAL A 226 6.42 14.49 -3.30
N ILE A 227 5.44 14.19 -4.14
CA ILE A 227 5.03 15.00 -5.29
C ILE A 227 3.86 15.86 -4.82
N VAL A 228 3.98 17.18 -4.91
CA VAL A 228 3.01 18.11 -4.30
C VAL A 228 2.69 19.30 -5.18
N GLU A 229 1.43 19.71 -5.19
CA GLU A 229 1.01 21.05 -5.65
C GLU A 229 -0.23 21.53 -4.88
N ASN A 230 -0.61 22.81 -5.00
CA ASN A 230 -1.73 23.40 -4.26
C ASN A 230 -2.85 24.00 -5.15
N HIS A 231 -3.00 23.54 -6.38
CA HIS A 231 -4.10 24.04 -7.22
C HIS A 231 -5.44 23.52 -6.71
N SER A 232 -6.43 24.42 -6.64
CA SER A 232 -7.85 24.09 -6.49
C SER A 232 -8.60 24.35 -7.80
N ALA A 233 -9.85 23.91 -7.88
CA ALA A 233 -10.71 24.17 -9.03
C ALA A 233 -10.92 25.67 -9.31
N GLY A 234 -10.91 26.50 -8.27
CA GLY A 234 -11.05 27.95 -8.36
C GLY A 234 -9.73 28.71 -8.53
N THR A 235 -8.58 28.04 -8.38
CA THR A 235 -7.28 28.68 -8.60
C THR A 235 -7.22 29.24 -10.02
N GLN A 236 -6.82 30.50 -10.16
CA GLN A 236 -6.69 31.15 -11.46
C GLN A 236 -5.44 30.68 -12.19
N ARG A 237 -5.59 30.43 -13.49
CA ARG A 237 -4.51 30.20 -14.44
C ARG A 237 -3.93 31.55 -14.87
N PRO A 238 -2.70 31.56 -15.44
CA PRO A 238 -2.11 32.79 -16.01
C PRO A 238 -2.95 33.46 -17.10
N ASP A 239 -3.83 32.71 -17.78
CA ASP A 239 -4.73 33.23 -18.82
C ASP A 239 -6.04 33.83 -18.26
N GLY A 240 -6.22 33.84 -16.93
CA GLY A 240 -7.40 34.38 -16.25
C GLY A 240 -8.57 33.42 -16.09
N SER A 241 -8.54 32.23 -16.70
CA SER A 241 -9.52 31.16 -16.44
C SER A 241 -9.17 30.38 -15.16
N THR A 242 -10.05 29.51 -14.65
CA THR A 242 -9.73 28.67 -13.48
C THR A 242 -9.24 27.28 -13.88
N TYR A 243 -8.57 26.59 -12.96
CA TYR A 243 -8.10 25.23 -13.22
C TYR A 243 -9.26 24.24 -13.42
N GLY A 244 -10.37 24.42 -12.70
CA GLY A 244 -11.45 23.43 -12.58
C GLY A 244 -10.99 22.18 -11.83
N THR A 245 -11.91 21.31 -11.41
CA THR A 245 -11.57 20.11 -10.61
C THR A 245 -10.52 19.26 -11.29
N ASN A 246 -10.68 18.91 -12.58
CA ASN A 246 -9.71 18.08 -13.29
C ASN A 246 -8.34 18.77 -13.44
N GLY A 247 -8.32 20.08 -13.68
CA GLY A 247 -7.08 20.83 -13.85
C GLY A 247 -6.36 21.12 -12.54
N SER A 248 -7.02 20.94 -11.39
CA SER A 248 -6.42 21.10 -10.07
C SER A 248 -5.45 19.96 -9.69
N ALA A 249 -5.45 18.88 -10.45
CA ALA A 249 -4.68 17.68 -10.15
C ALA A 249 -3.17 17.94 -10.02
N THR A 250 -2.58 17.56 -8.88
CA THR A 250 -1.13 17.53 -8.71
C THR A 250 -0.49 16.55 -9.69
N ALA A 251 -1.08 15.36 -9.87
CA ALA A 251 -0.68 14.40 -10.89
C ALA A 251 -1.86 14.02 -11.78
N THR A 252 -1.68 14.10 -13.10
CA THR A 252 -2.63 13.57 -14.11
C THR A 252 -1.99 12.43 -14.87
N VAL A 253 -2.66 11.27 -14.93
CA VAL A 253 -2.14 10.07 -15.60
C VAL A 253 -3.14 9.57 -16.63
N THR A 254 -2.70 9.50 -17.89
CA THR A 254 -3.48 8.97 -19.02
C THR A 254 -2.76 7.86 -19.78
N GLY A 255 -1.44 7.72 -19.62
CA GLY A 255 -0.65 6.61 -20.17
C GLY A 255 -1.02 5.27 -19.53
N ARG A 256 -1.43 4.29 -20.34
CA ARG A 256 -1.85 2.95 -19.89
C ARG A 256 -0.71 2.17 -19.22
N GLY A 257 -1.04 1.24 -18.33
CA GLY A 257 -0.07 0.38 -17.64
C GLY A 257 0.78 1.15 -16.62
N PHE A 258 0.31 2.31 -16.17
CA PHE A 258 1.02 3.13 -15.20
C PHE A 258 1.16 2.39 -13.87
N SER A 259 2.29 2.58 -13.20
CA SER A 259 2.43 2.14 -11.81
C SER A 259 3.15 3.16 -10.95
N ALA A 260 2.86 3.14 -9.65
CA ALA A 260 3.60 3.91 -8.66
C ALA A 260 3.85 3.08 -7.40
N THR A 261 5.01 3.27 -6.79
CA THR A 261 5.41 2.54 -5.58
C THR A 261 6.17 3.42 -4.61
N ASN A 262 5.81 3.34 -3.33
CA ASN A 262 6.56 3.92 -2.21
C ASN A 262 6.78 5.44 -2.33
N LEU A 263 5.71 6.18 -2.63
CA LEU A 263 5.74 7.64 -2.73
C LEU A 263 4.41 8.26 -2.28
N THR A 264 4.42 9.58 -2.08
CA THR A 264 3.25 10.39 -1.77
C THR A 264 2.92 11.29 -2.95
N ILE A 265 1.64 11.37 -3.31
CA ILE A 265 1.09 12.40 -4.20
C ILE A 265 0.10 13.20 -3.35
N SER A 266 0.33 14.50 -3.24
CA SER A 266 -0.41 15.38 -2.34
C SER A 266 -0.93 16.59 -3.09
N ASN A 267 -2.19 16.97 -2.86
CA ASN A 267 -2.62 18.34 -3.08
C ASN A 267 -2.65 19.05 -1.73
N ASP A 268 -1.85 20.09 -1.56
CA ASP A 268 -1.72 20.84 -0.30
C ASP A 268 -2.43 22.20 -0.32
N PHE A 269 -3.50 22.32 -1.11
CA PHE A 269 -4.41 23.47 -1.07
C PHE A 269 -5.00 23.65 0.34
N ASP A 270 -4.82 24.85 0.90
CA ASP A 270 -5.34 25.20 2.23
C ASP A 270 -6.73 25.84 2.12
N GLU A 271 -7.78 25.07 2.40
CA GLU A 271 -9.17 25.55 2.36
C GLU A 271 -9.46 26.68 3.36
N VAL A 272 -8.75 26.71 4.50
CA VAL A 272 -8.96 27.71 5.55
C VAL A 272 -8.36 29.05 5.13
N ALA A 273 -7.13 29.02 4.61
CA ALA A 273 -6.49 30.22 4.08
C ALA A 273 -7.23 30.79 2.85
N ASN A 274 -7.99 29.95 2.13
CA ASN A 274 -8.71 30.33 0.92
C ASN A 274 -10.24 30.34 1.09
N ALA A 275 -10.77 30.49 2.31
CA ALA A 275 -12.20 30.41 2.60
C ALA A 275 -13.10 31.40 1.83
N GLY A 276 -12.53 32.48 1.29
CA GLY A 276 -13.24 33.46 0.46
C GLY A 276 -13.31 33.12 -1.05
N GLN A 277 -12.69 32.02 -1.47
CA GLN A 277 -12.66 31.59 -2.87
C GLN A 277 -13.82 30.62 -3.17
N ALA A 278 -14.31 30.60 -4.41
CA ALA A 278 -15.12 29.48 -4.88
C ALA A 278 -14.22 28.33 -5.38
N GLY A 279 -14.77 27.12 -5.49
CA GLY A 279 -14.09 26.00 -6.16
C GLY A 279 -12.93 25.40 -5.37
N HIS A 280 -13.22 24.86 -4.18
CA HIS A 280 -12.21 24.29 -3.27
C HIS A 280 -11.73 22.88 -3.64
N GLN A 281 -12.36 22.22 -4.62
CA GLN A 281 -11.96 20.89 -5.07
C GLN A 281 -10.49 20.88 -5.47
N ALA A 282 -9.68 20.00 -4.86
CA ALA A 282 -8.23 20.03 -4.98
C ALA A 282 -7.68 18.62 -5.13
N VAL A 283 -7.52 18.19 -6.39
CA VAL A 283 -7.19 16.81 -6.73
C VAL A 283 -5.70 16.53 -6.48
N ALA A 284 -5.37 15.46 -5.76
CA ALA A 284 -4.01 14.97 -5.65
C ALA A 284 -3.64 14.13 -6.88
N LEU A 285 -4.48 13.15 -7.20
CA LEU A 285 -4.28 12.27 -8.36
C LEU A 285 -5.55 12.20 -9.22
N TYR A 286 -5.41 12.61 -10.48
CA TYR A 286 -6.36 12.29 -11.53
C TYR A 286 -5.84 11.10 -12.35
N LEU A 287 -6.41 9.92 -12.10
CA LEU A 287 -6.05 8.68 -12.77
C LEU A 287 -7.09 8.33 -13.84
N ASN A 288 -6.79 8.64 -15.09
CA ASN A 288 -7.57 8.28 -16.27
C ASN A 288 -6.75 7.34 -17.17
N SER A 289 -6.26 6.26 -16.57
CA SER A 289 -5.34 5.29 -17.19
C SER A 289 -5.77 3.86 -16.93
N ASP A 290 -5.83 3.08 -18.01
CA ASP A 290 -6.15 1.66 -17.95
C ASP A 290 -4.97 0.84 -17.40
N ARG A 291 -5.29 -0.20 -16.64
CA ARG A 291 -4.35 -1.15 -16.02
C ARG A 291 -3.32 -0.52 -15.08
N SER A 292 -3.77 0.38 -14.20
CA SER A 292 -2.88 1.08 -13.27
C SER A 292 -2.67 0.33 -11.95
N VAL A 293 -1.43 0.25 -11.44
CA VAL A 293 -1.11 -0.38 -10.15
C VAL A 293 -0.38 0.59 -9.22
N LEU A 294 -0.94 0.83 -8.04
CA LEU A 294 -0.40 1.73 -7.03
C LEU A 294 -0.15 0.92 -5.75
N THR A 295 1.10 0.81 -5.29
CA THR A 295 1.46 -0.01 -4.12
C THR A 295 2.23 0.80 -3.09
N ASN A 296 1.81 0.78 -1.82
CA ASN A 296 2.47 1.56 -0.78
C ASN A 296 2.58 3.04 -1.18
N VAL A 297 1.45 3.61 -1.59
CA VAL A 297 1.34 5.02 -2.00
C VAL A 297 0.48 5.77 -0.98
N ARG A 298 0.77 7.05 -0.79
CA ARG A 298 -0.08 7.98 -0.04
C ARG A 298 -0.72 8.97 -1.00
N LEU A 299 -2.05 9.06 -1.02
CA LEU A 299 -2.79 10.11 -1.71
C LEU A 299 -3.37 11.05 -0.66
N LEU A 300 -2.90 12.30 -0.65
CA LEU A 300 -3.23 13.28 0.40
C LEU A 300 -3.93 14.49 -0.20
N GLY A 301 -5.01 14.94 0.44
CA GLY A 301 -5.74 16.15 0.05
C GLY A 301 -6.87 16.42 1.03
N ASP A 302 -7.79 17.30 0.61
CA ASP A 302 -9.03 17.58 1.33
C ASP A 302 -10.23 17.17 0.47
N GLN A 303 -10.95 18.13 -0.12
CA GLN A 303 -12.04 17.84 -1.04
C GLN A 303 -11.49 17.30 -2.37
N ASP A 304 -12.09 16.21 -2.89
CA ASP A 304 -11.80 15.63 -4.21
C ASP A 304 -10.36 15.08 -4.38
N THR A 305 -9.78 14.42 -3.36
CA THR A 305 -8.37 13.96 -3.39
C THR A 305 -8.00 13.00 -4.54
N PHE A 306 -8.81 11.97 -4.82
CA PHE A 306 -8.51 10.94 -5.81
C PHE A 306 -9.63 10.84 -6.85
N LEU A 307 -9.35 11.35 -8.05
CA LEU A 307 -10.26 11.31 -9.20
C LEU A 307 -9.94 10.10 -10.09
N ILE A 308 -10.91 9.21 -10.24
CA ILE A 308 -10.82 8.03 -11.09
C ILE A 308 -11.62 8.27 -12.38
N GLY A 309 -10.91 8.40 -13.50
CA GLY A 309 -11.47 8.70 -14.81
C GLY A 309 -12.06 7.50 -15.55
N ALA A 310 -12.84 7.79 -16.59
CA ALA A 310 -13.66 6.82 -17.31
C ALA A 310 -12.89 5.62 -17.89
N THR A 311 -11.64 5.84 -18.31
CA THR A 311 -10.78 4.81 -18.90
C THR A 311 -10.08 3.94 -17.85
N ALA A 312 -10.17 4.31 -16.58
CA ALA A 312 -9.35 3.69 -15.55
C ALA A 312 -9.88 2.31 -15.13
N ARG A 313 -8.95 1.34 -15.10
CA ARG A 313 -9.00 0.17 -14.21
C ARG A 313 -7.76 0.24 -13.33
N SER A 314 -7.97 0.44 -12.04
CA SER A 314 -6.88 0.71 -11.10
C SER A 314 -6.92 -0.19 -9.88
N TYR A 315 -5.73 -0.64 -9.45
CA TYR A 315 -5.54 -1.44 -8.26
C TYR A 315 -4.58 -0.73 -7.31
N LEU A 316 -5.13 -0.23 -6.20
CA LEU A 316 -4.40 0.48 -5.14
C LEU A 316 -4.30 -0.44 -3.93
N ARG A 317 -3.09 -0.89 -3.57
CA ARG A 317 -2.88 -1.85 -2.48
C ARG A 317 -1.86 -1.41 -1.44
N ASN A 318 -2.11 -1.79 -0.18
CA ASN A 318 -1.22 -1.49 0.96
C ASN A 318 -0.90 0.00 1.05
N SER A 319 -1.91 0.84 0.83
CA SER A 319 -1.74 2.27 0.62
C SER A 319 -2.53 3.07 1.65
N TYR A 320 -2.45 4.39 1.52
CA TYR A 320 -3.17 5.34 2.35
C TYR A 320 -3.83 6.41 1.46
N VAL A 321 -5.10 6.69 1.72
CA VAL A 321 -5.83 7.80 1.07
C VAL A 321 -6.51 8.61 2.17
N GLU A 322 -6.33 9.93 2.17
CA GLU A 322 -7.07 10.83 3.06
C GLU A 322 -7.79 11.93 2.31
N GLY A 323 -8.84 12.46 2.90
CA GLY A 323 -9.55 13.65 2.42
C GLY A 323 -10.76 13.98 3.28
N THR A 324 -11.61 14.90 2.79
CA THR A 324 -12.73 15.48 3.55
C THR A 324 -14.11 15.26 2.93
N VAL A 325 -14.29 15.64 1.66
CA VAL A 325 -15.57 15.54 0.95
C VAL A 325 -15.29 14.89 -0.40
N ASP A 326 -16.02 13.82 -0.70
CA ASP A 326 -15.98 13.13 -1.99
C ASP A 326 -14.55 12.72 -2.39
N PHE A 327 -13.69 12.43 -1.41
CA PHE A 327 -12.25 12.37 -1.66
C PHE A 327 -11.81 11.16 -2.48
N ILE A 328 -12.70 10.20 -2.76
CA ILE A 328 -12.54 9.16 -3.78
C ILE A 328 -13.77 9.22 -4.72
N PHE A 329 -13.58 9.71 -5.94
CA PHE A 329 -14.70 10.04 -6.84
C PHE A 329 -14.41 9.78 -8.31
N GLY A 330 -15.47 9.74 -9.13
CA GLY A 330 -15.36 9.60 -10.58
C GLY A 330 -16.07 8.39 -11.18
N ASP A 331 -15.80 8.13 -12.46
CA ASP A 331 -16.46 7.14 -13.33
C ASP A 331 -15.50 6.08 -13.84
N GLY A 332 -14.41 5.74 -13.16
CA GLY A 332 -13.61 4.57 -13.51
C GLY A 332 -13.90 3.33 -12.67
N ILE A 333 -13.04 2.33 -12.79
CA ILE A 333 -12.95 1.17 -11.91
C ILE A 333 -11.75 1.35 -10.98
N ALA A 334 -11.98 1.25 -9.68
CA ALA A 334 -10.94 1.30 -8.67
C ALA A 334 -11.15 0.20 -7.62
N VAL A 335 -10.13 -0.62 -7.44
CA VAL A 335 -10.04 -1.58 -6.33
C VAL A 335 -9.00 -1.07 -5.34
N LEU A 336 -9.45 -0.71 -4.15
CA LEU A 336 -8.61 -0.41 -3.01
C LEU A 336 -8.52 -1.67 -2.15
N HIS A 337 -7.32 -2.18 -1.90
CA HIS A 337 -7.10 -3.42 -1.16
C HIS A 337 -6.11 -3.22 -0.01
N SER A 338 -6.50 -3.57 1.22
CA SER A 338 -5.63 -3.42 2.40
C SER A 338 -5.12 -1.98 2.55
N THR A 339 -6.00 -1.03 2.25
CA THR A 339 -5.70 0.40 2.22
C THR A 339 -6.38 1.08 3.40
N GLN A 340 -5.64 1.96 4.08
CA GLN A 340 -6.24 2.87 5.05
C GLN A 340 -6.91 4.03 4.32
N VAL A 341 -8.16 4.30 4.67
CA VAL A 341 -9.00 5.35 4.09
C VAL A 341 -9.39 6.29 5.22
N HIS A 342 -8.80 7.49 5.25
CA HIS A 342 -8.86 8.38 6.39
C HIS A 342 -9.71 9.63 6.10
N GLU A 343 -10.85 9.74 6.77
CA GLU A 343 -11.65 10.96 6.78
C GLU A 343 -11.05 11.94 7.79
N LYS A 344 -10.42 13.01 7.31
CA LYS A 344 -9.68 13.96 8.15
C LYS A 344 -10.54 15.13 8.63
N ARG A 345 -11.73 15.36 8.05
CA ARG A 345 -12.62 16.45 8.48
C ARG A 345 -13.19 16.11 9.84
N SER A 346 -12.97 16.98 10.83
CA SER A 346 -13.47 16.79 12.20
C SER A 346 -15.01 16.68 12.30
N THR A 347 -15.73 17.21 11.31
CA THR A 347 -17.19 17.13 11.22
C THR A 347 -17.70 15.95 10.40
N GLY A 348 -16.81 15.11 9.86
CA GLY A 348 -17.15 14.03 8.95
C GLY A 348 -17.60 14.52 7.55
N GLY A 349 -17.74 13.56 6.64
CA GLY A 349 -18.04 13.80 5.24
C GLY A 349 -18.35 12.51 4.47
N PRO A 350 -18.77 12.63 3.19
CA PRO A 350 -18.90 11.50 2.30
C PRO A 350 -17.53 11.02 1.81
N VAL A 351 -17.22 9.74 2.04
CA VAL A 351 -15.96 9.12 1.59
C VAL A 351 -15.90 9.00 0.07
N THR A 352 -17.02 8.67 -0.58
CA THR A 352 -17.07 8.47 -2.03
C THR A 352 -18.14 9.30 -2.74
N ALA A 353 -17.82 9.71 -3.97
CA ALA A 353 -18.78 10.21 -4.96
C ALA A 353 -18.61 9.49 -6.30
N ALA A 354 -19.17 8.29 -6.41
CA ALA A 354 -19.09 7.52 -7.65
C ALA A 354 -20.08 8.03 -8.70
N ARG A 355 -19.68 7.96 -9.98
CA ARG A 355 -20.52 8.22 -11.16
C ARG A 355 -20.42 7.11 -12.21
N THR A 356 -20.25 5.87 -11.74
CA THR A 356 -20.25 4.67 -12.59
C THR A 356 -21.50 4.65 -13.48
N PRO A 357 -21.38 4.47 -14.81
CA PRO A 357 -22.56 4.41 -15.68
C PRO A 357 -23.29 3.07 -15.57
N ALA A 358 -24.57 3.03 -15.97
CA ALA A 358 -25.37 1.80 -16.05
C ALA A 358 -24.72 0.70 -16.90
N SER A 359 -24.03 1.10 -17.98
CA SER A 359 -23.36 0.19 -18.91
C SER A 359 -22.15 -0.54 -18.32
N ARG A 360 -21.67 -0.17 -17.13
CA ARG A 360 -20.50 -0.80 -16.50
C ARG A 360 -20.87 -1.45 -15.18
N ALA A 361 -20.65 -2.76 -15.10
CA ALA A 361 -20.97 -3.57 -13.93
C ALA A 361 -20.22 -3.12 -12.67
N TYR A 362 -18.96 -2.70 -12.81
CA TYR A 362 -18.08 -2.37 -11.70
C TYR A 362 -17.71 -0.87 -11.66
N GLY A 363 -17.64 -0.34 -10.44
CA GLY A 363 -17.15 0.98 -10.08
C GLY A 363 -16.06 0.84 -9.02
N PHE A 364 -16.37 1.21 -7.77
CA PHE A 364 -15.40 1.18 -6.68
C PHE A 364 -15.57 -0.04 -5.78
N LEU A 365 -14.46 -0.68 -5.44
CA LEU A 365 -14.38 -1.77 -4.46
C LEU A 365 -13.36 -1.43 -3.39
N PHE A 366 -13.81 -1.37 -2.14
CA PHE A 366 -12.97 -1.32 -0.96
C PHE A 366 -12.92 -2.73 -0.37
N TYR A 367 -11.77 -3.39 -0.50
CA TYR A 367 -11.59 -4.78 -0.11
C TYR A 367 -10.58 -4.86 1.02
N ARG A 368 -11.01 -5.30 2.21
CA ARG A 368 -10.15 -5.38 3.39
C ARG A 368 -9.48 -4.04 3.74
N CYS A 369 -10.20 -2.95 3.50
CA CYS A 369 -9.76 -1.61 3.88
C CYS A 369 -10.03 -1.34 5.36
N ASN A 370 -9.33 -0.34 5.91
CA ASN A 370 -9.59 0.19 7.24
C ASN A 370 -10.00 1.66 7.11
N LEU A 371 -11.26 1.96 7.41
CA LEU A 371 -11.77 3.33 7.40
C LEU A 371 -11.57 3.94 8.78
N THR A 372 -10.86 5.07 8.85
CA THR A 372 -10.49 5.75 10.11
C THR A 372 -10.84 7.23 10.08
N SER A 373 -11.07 7.80 11.26
CA SER A 373 -11.27 9.24 11.44
C SER A 373 -11.16 9.57 12.93
N SER A 374 -10.84 10.83 13.24
CA SER A 374 -11.00 11.41 14.58
C SER A 374 -12.36 12.12 14.76
N ALA A 375 -13.19 12.18 13.73
CA ALA A 375 -14.52 12.79 13.79
C ALA A 375 -15.46 12.05 14.74
N ALA A 376 -16.50 12.76 15.19
CA ALA A 376 -17.53 12.20 16.07
C ALA A 376 -18.20 10.95 15.45
N ALA A 377 -18.69 10.05 16.30
CA ALA A 377 -19.38 8.85 15.82
C ALA A 377 -20.59 9.20 14.94
N GLY A 378 -20.74 8.50 13.82
CA GLY A 378 -21.82 8.68 12.87
C GLY A 378 -21.84 9.98 12.05
N SER A 379 -20.73 10.73 12.05
CA SER A 379 -20.59 12.00 11.31
C SER A 379 -20.32 11.85 9.80
N SER A 380 -19.79 10.70 9.38
CA SER A 380 -19.42 10.44 7.98
C SER A 380 -20.35 9.45 7.29
N SER A 381 -20.38 9.50 5.97
CA SER A 381 -21.09 8.53 5.12
C SER A 381 -20.10 7.79 4.23
N LEU A 382 -20.40 6.52 3.91
CA LEU A 382 -19.64 5.70 2.97
C LEU A 382 -19.65 6.32 1.56
N GLY A 383 -20.70 7.04 1.20
CA GLY A 383 -20.70 7.82 -0.03
C GLY A 383 -22.06 8.35 -0.47
N ARG A 384 -22.04 8.99 -1.64
CA ARG A 384 -23.20 9.54 -2.33
C ARG A 384 -23.09 9.40 -3.85
N PRO A 385 -24.21 9.35 -4.59
CA PRO A 385 -24.18 9.06 -6.02
C PRO A 385 -24.02 10.32 -6.88
N TRP A 386 -22.80 10.59 -7.37
CA TRP A 386 -22.61 11.67 -8.35
C TRP A 386 -23.26 11.34 -9.69
N GLY A 387 -23.30 10.07 -10.08
CA GLY A 387 -24.13 9.57 -11.19
C GLY A 387 -25.30 8.73 -10.68
N PRO A 388 -26.42 8.65 -11.42
CA PRO A 388 -27.63 7.93 -10.98
C PRO A 388 -27.40 6.43 -10.75
N ASP A 389 -26.43 5.86 -11.46
CA ASP A 389 -26.08 4.44 -11.47
C ASP A 389 -24.79 4.11 -10.70
N ALA A 390 -24.33 5.04 -9.87
CA ALA A 390 -23.09 4.95 -9.11
C ALA A 390 -22.92 3.57 -8.44
N GLN A 391 -21.74 2.95 -8.54
CA GLN A 391 -21.48 1.63 -7.97
C GLN A 391 -20.33 1.68 -6.97
N VAL A 392 -20.61 1.29 -5.73
CA VAL A 392 -19.62 1.20 -4.65
C VAL A 392 -19.91 -0.06 -3.83
N LEU A 393 -18.85 -0.81 -3.53
CA LEU A 393 -18.90 -1.96 -2.62
C LEU A 393 -17.82 -1.82 -1.55
N TYR A 394 -18.21 -1.84 -0.28
CA TYR A 394 -17.31 -2.07 0.86
C TYR A 394 -17.39 -3.53 1.29
N ARG A 395 -16.28 -4.24 1.17
CA ARG A 395 -16.20 -5.69 1.35
C ARG A 395 -15.10 -6.05 2.35
N GLU A 396 -15.44 -6.89 3.33
CA GLU A 396 -14.51 -7.43 4.33
C GLU A 396 -13.67 -6.34 5.01
N SER A 397 -14.22 -5.12 5.11
CA SER A 397 -13.49 -3.94 5.58
C SER A 397 -13.86 -3.58 7.02
N THR A 398 -12.94 -2.95 7.74
CA THR A 398 -13.20 -2.39 9.07
C THR A 398 -13.69 -0.96 8.93
N LEU A 399 -14.89 -0.69 9.43
CA LEU A 399 -15.53 0.63 9.41
C LEU A 399 -15.42 1.28 10.80
N GLY A 400 -14.70 2.39 10.91
CA GLY A 400 -14.57 3.15 12.14
C GLY A 400 -15.90 3.78 12.62
N ALA A 401 -15.96 4.16 13.89
CA ALA A 401 -17.18 4.68 14.53
C ALA A 401 -17.75 5.95 13.89
N HIS A 402 -16.92 6.71 13.17
CA HIS A 402 -17.34 7.90 12.44
C HIS A 402 -18.36 7.59 11.33
N ILE A 403 -18.41 6.36 10.80
CA ILE A 403 -19.41 5.99 9.78
C ILE A 403 -20.81 5.91 10.40
N ASN A 404 -21.75 6.61 9.80
CA ASN A 404 -23.15 6.64 10.23
C ASN A 404 -23.79 5.25 10.12
N THR A 405 -24.15 4.66 11.27
CA THR A 405 -24.69 3.31 11.31
C THR A 405 -26.12 3.22 10.80
N ALA A 406 -26.92 4.28 10.97
CA ALA A 406 -28.33 4.33 10.56
C ALA A 406 -28.52 4.73 9.09
N GLN A 407 -27.67 5.64 8.58
CA GLN A 407 -27.76 6.20 7.22
C GLN A 407 -26.34 6.39 6.62
N PRO A 408 -25.64 5.31 6.25
CA PRO A 408 -24.27 5.41 5.74
C PRO A 408 -24.19 5.89 4.29
N TRP A 409 -25.32 6.00 3.58
CA TRP A 409 -25.38 6.49 2.21
C TRP A 409 -26.25 7.74 2.14
N THR A 410 -25.80 8.76 1.40
CA THR A 410 -26.52 10.04 1.29
C THR A 410 -26.83 10.37 -0.17
N ASN A 411 -27.80 11.26 -0.39
CA ASN A 411 -28.14 11.73 -1.74
C ASN A 411 -27.12 12.78 -2.22
N MET A 412 -27.03 12.96 -3.53
CA MET A 412 -26.27 14.04 -4.14
C MET A 412 -27.12 14.72 -5.21
N SER A 413 -27.49 15.97 -4.97
CA SER A 413 -28.42 16.71 -5.84
C SER A 413 -29.70 15.89 -6.07
N SER A 414 -30.08 15.64 -7.34
CA SER A 414 -31.26 14.84 -7.69
C SER A 414 -31.03 13.33 -7.67
N ASN A 415 -29.79 12.85 -7.53
CA ASN A 415 -29.49 11.42 -7.48
C ASN A 415 -29.68 10.89 -6.06
N THR A 416 -30.48 9.83 -5.95
CA THR A 416 -30.79 9.20 -4.67
C THR A 416 -29.92 7.96 -4.44
N TRP A 417 -29.49 7.73 -3.20
CA TRP A 417 -28.66 6.57 -2.87
C TRP A 417 -29.39 5.25 -3.12
N GLN A 418 -30.73 5.23 -3.02
CA GLN A 418 -31.56 4.05 -3.26
C GLN A 418 -31.53 3.59 -4.72
N ASN A 419 -31.32 4.51 -5.67
CA ASN A 419 -31.24 4.18 -7.09
C ASN A 419 -29.81 3.78 -7.51
N ALA A 420 -28.82 4.06 -6.66
CA ALA A 420 -27.43 3.69 -6.88
C ALA A 420 -27.17 2.21 -6.53
N ARG A 421 -26.08 1.66 -7.07
CA ARG A 421 -25.60 0.30 -6.80
C ARG A 421 -24.61 0.27 -5.63
N PHE A 422 -25.07 0.74 -4.47
CA PHE A 422 -24.29 0.73 -3.23
C PHE A 422 -24.54 -0.53 -2.42
N SER A 423 -23.47 -1.15 -1.92
CA SER A 423 -23.59 -2.38 -1.15
C SER A 423 -22.43 -2.58 -0.17
N GLU A 424 -22.65 -3.43 0.81
CA GLU A 424 -21.68 -3.87 1.80
C GLU A 424 -21.61 -5.39 1.87
N TYR A 425 -20.47 -5.95 2.27
CA TYR A 425 -20.32 -7.39 2.48
C TYR A 425 -19.37 -7.72 3.62
N ARG A 426 -19.89 -8.31 4.70
CA ARG A 426 -19.09 -8.82 5.84
C ARG A 426 -18.09 -7.78 6.38
N ASN A 427 -18.50 -6.52 6.43
CA ASN A 427 -17.74 -5.47 7.09
C ASN A 427 -17.81 -5.66 8.62
N ASN A 428 -16.79 -5.18 9.33
CA ASN A 428 -16.72 -5.20 10.79
C ASN A 428 -16.37 -3.80 11.34
N GLY A 429 -16.27 -3.65 12.66
CA GLY A 429 -15.97 -2.38 13.32
C GLY A 429 -17.21 -1.60 13.74
N ALA A 430 -17.02 -0.55 14.54
CA ALA A 430 -18.10 0.19 15.18
C ALA A 430 -19.03 0.94 14.20
N GLY A 431 -18.57 1.22 12.98
CA GLY A 431 -19.37 1.82 11.91
C GLY A 431 -20.09 0.80 11.01
N ALA A 432 -19.87 -0.49 11.22
CA ALA A 432 -20.51 -1.56 10.48
C ALA A 432 -21.85 -1.97 11.12
N GLY A 433 -22.76 -2.48 10.30
CA GLY A 433 -24.07 -2.95 10.74
C GLY A 433 -24.93 -3.37 9.58
N VAL A 434 -26.14 -3.84 9.88
CA VAL A 434 -27.14 -4.24 8.88
C VAL A 434 -28.47 -3.61 9.24
N ASN A 435 -29.08 -2.89 8.29
CA ASN A 435 -30.43 -2.33 8.40
C ASN A 435 -30.98 -2.00 7.00
N GLY A 436 -32.20 -1.47 6.93
CA GLY A 436 -32.89 -1.14 5.66
C GLY A 436 -32.17 -0.11 4.78
N ASN A 437 -31.27 0.69 5.35
CA ASN A 437 -30.47 1.68 4.62
C ASN A 437 -29.07 1.16 4.25
N ARG A 438 -28.79 -0.14 4.43
CA ARG A 438 -27.48 -0.77 4.20
C ARG A 438 -27.61 -2.00 3.31
N PRO A 439 -27.76 -1.83 1.98
CA PRO A 439 -27.88 -2.97 1.08
C PRO A 439 -26.69 -3.93 1.24
N GLN A 440 -26.97 -5.22 1.42
CA GLN A 440 -25.94 -6.23 1.60
C GLN A 440 -25.78 -7.04 0.31
N LEU A 441 -24.53 -7.28 -0.09
CA LEU A 441 -24.22 -8.28 -1.09
C LEU A 441 -24.47 -9.67 -0.49
N SER A 442 -25.09 -10.57 -1.24
CA SER A 442 -25.28 -11.94 -0.76
C SER A 442 -24.00 -12.79 -0.89
N ASP A 443 -23.89 -13.83 -0.08
CA ASP A 443 -22.82 -14.84 -0.19
C ASP A 443 -22.76 -15.48 -1.59
N ALA A 444 -23.91 -15.64 -2.27
CA ALA A 444 -23.98 -16.17 -3.63
C ALA A 444 -23.43 -15.20 -4.69
N GLN A 445 -23.53 -13.90 -4.46
CA GLN A 445 -22.97 -12.86 -5.33
C GLN A 445 -21.49 -12.59 -5.04
N ALA A 446 -21.02 -12.78 -3.80
CA ALA A 446 -19.65 -12.45 -3.41
C ALA A 446 -18.53 -13.03 -4.33
N PRO A 447 -18.65 -14.23 -4.92
CA PRO A 447 -17.67 -14.75 -5.88
C PRO A 447 -17.57 -13.95 -7.19
N THR A 448 -18.59 -13.18 -7.57
CA THR A 448 -18.55 -12.32 -8.76
C THR A 448 -18.05 -10.91 -8.46
N TYR A 449 -17.92 -10.51 -7.19
CA TYR A 449 -17.44 -9.19 -6.76
C TYR A 449 -16.08 -9.27 -6.06
N THR A 450 -15.09 -9.85 -6.73
CA THR A 450 -13.70 -9.94 -6.24
C THR A 450 -12.80 -8.90 -6.94
N PRO A 451 -11.65 -8.54 -6.34
CA PRO A 451 -10.64 -7.72 -7.02
C PRO A 451 -10.34 -8.18 -8.45
N GLN A 452 -10.14 -9.49 -8.67
CA GLN A 452 -9.89 -10.05 -10.00
C GLN A 452 -11.06 -9.80 -10.97
N ARG A 453 -12.31 -9.97 -10.53
CA ARG A 453 -13.49 -9.76 -11.38
C ARG A 453 -13.66 -8.29 -11.78
N TYR A 454 -13.39 -7.37 -10.86
CA TYR A 454 -13.42 -5.93 -11.14
C TYR A 454 -12.38 -5.53 -12.19
N LEU A 455 -11.18 -6.12 -12.12
CA LEU A 455 -10.03 -5.67 -12.92
C LEU A 455 -9.88 -6.42 -14.24
N ALA A 456 -10.44 -7.64 -14.35
CA ALA A 456 -10.32 -8.50 -15.53
C ALA A 456 -10.65 -7.80 -16.85
N GLY A 457 -11.69 -6.96 -16.89
CA GLY A 457 -12.19 -6.36 -18.13
C GLY A 457 -12.41 -7.42 -19.23
N SER A 458 -12.28 -7.02 -20.50
CA SER A 458 -12.38 -7.93 -21.64
C SER A 458 -11.08 -8.69 -21.93
N ASP A 459 -9.97 -8.29 -21.31
CA ASP A 459 -8.62 -8.79 -21.59
C ASP A 459 -8.05 -9.71 -20.51
N GLY A 460 -8.85 -10.00 -19.47
CA GLY A 460 -8.45 -10.87 -18.36
C GLY A 460 -7.37 -10.28 -17.44
N TRP A 461 -7.16 -8.96 -17.44
CA TRP A 461 -6.10 -8.33 -16.63
C TRP A 461 -6.23 -8.69 -15.14
N ASN A 462 -5.18 -9.28 -14.59
CA ASN A 462 -5.14 -9.72 -13.19
C ASN A 462 -3.87 -9.23 -12.48
N PRO A 463 -3.91 -8.09 -11.79
CA PRO A 463 -2.78 -7.60 -10.99
C PRO A 463 -2.80 -8.12 -9.53
N VAL A 464 -3.71 -9.06 -9.21
CA VAL A 464 -3.93 -9.57 -7.85
C VAL A 464 -3.08 -10.82 -7.55
N SER A 465 -2.60 -11.49 -8.61
CA SER A 465 -1.79 -12.73 -8.55
C SER A 465 -0.38 -12.53 -8.04
#